data_AF-A0A6P8V471-F1
#
_entry.id   AF-A0A6P8V471-F1
#
_cell.length_a   1.000
_cell.length_b   1.000
_cell.length_c   1.000
_cell.angle_alpha   90.00
_cell.angle_beta   90.00
_cell.angle_gamma   90.00
#
_symmetry.space_group_name_H-M   'P 1'
#
loop_
_entity.id
_entity.type
_entity.pdbx_description
1 polymer ?
#
loop_
_entity_poly.entity_id
_entity_poly.type
_entity_poly.pdbx_seq_one_letter_code
_entity_poly.pdbx_strand_id
1 'polypeptide(L)'
;MKSTLLEAVETRFAEVEEEPLYSIATLVDPRYKDRFFTKSDNLRLATDNLILEVAKIERAASEEPEAAEPMRNTPRQEASSSLGSVLDEILEENQLEARSVSTSADVQVQTYLSEQTSPRKSNPLHYWKDNASRFPSLAAVATRFLCGQ
;
A
#
# COMPACT_ATOMS: atom_id res chain seq x y z
N MET A 1 -23.52 -9.20 -23.14
CA MET A 1 -22.26 -9.78 -22.60
C MET A 1 -21.35 -8.72 -21.99
N LYS A 2 -20.95 -7.65 -22.73
CA LYS A 2 -20.14 -6.57 -22.14
C LYS A 2 -20.83 -5.86 -20.95
N SER A 3 -22.11 -5.48 -21.05
CA SER A 3 -22.79 -4.77 -19.95
C SER A 3 -22.95 -5.64 -18.70
N THR A 4 -23.30 -6.92 -18.87
CA THR A 4 -23.43 -7.88 -17.76
C THR A 4 -22.11 -8.07 -17.00
N LEU A 5 -20.97 -8.10 -17.71
CA LEU A 5 -19.66 -8.20 -17.07
C LEU A 5 -19.30 -6.91 -16.33
N LEU A 6 -19.57 -5.75 -16.94
CA LEU A 6 -19.33 -4.46 -16.31
C LEU A 6 -20.15 -4.32 -15.00
N GLU A 7 -21.45 -4.58 -15.06
CA GLU A 7 -22.35 -4.52 -13.91
C GLU A 7 -21.91 -5.47 -12.79
N ALA A 8 -21.46 -6.68 -13.13
CA ALA A 8 -20.95 -7.64 -12.15
C ALA A 8 -19.66 -7.16 -11.47
N VAL A 9 -18.76 -6.51 -12.22
CA VAL A 9 -17.52 -5.92 -11.67
C VAL A 9 -17.84 -4.73 -10.78
N GLU A 10 -18.67 -3.80 -11.26
CA GLU A 10 -19.08 -2.61 -10.50
C GLU A 10 -19.77 -3.01 -9.20
N THR A 11 -20.70 -3.98 -9.25
CA THR A 11 -21.40 -4.46 -8.05
C THR A 11 -20.44 -5.14 -7.07
N ARG A 12 -19.54 -6.00 -7.56
CA ARG A 12 -18.67 -6.79 -6.69
C ARG A 12 -17.55 -5.98 -6.03
N PHE A 13 -17.10 -4.92 -6.69
CA PHE A 13 -15.97 -4.09 -6.24
C PHE A 13 -16.37 -2.66 -5.88
N ALA A 14 -17.67 -2.38 -5.71
CA ALA A 14 -18.19 -1.05 -5.38
C ALA A 14 -17.54 -0.42 -4.12
N GLU A 15 -17.21 -1.27 -3.14
CA GLU A 15 -16.70 -0.90 -1.82
C GLU A 15 -15.25 -1.41 -1.61
N VAL A 16 -14.54 -1.78 -2.68
CA VAL A 16 -13.19 -2.38 -2.57
C VAL A 16 -12.17 -1.47 -1.87
N GLU A 17 -12.31 -0.16 -2.05
CA GLU A 17 -11.46 0.85 -1.42
C GLU A 17 -11.77 1.05 0.07
N GLU A 18 -12.92 0.58 0.55
CA GLU A 18 -13.34 0.69 1.96
C GLU A 18 -12.81 -0.50 2.77
N GLU A 19 -12.54 -1.64 2.12
CA GLU A 19 -11.98 -2.83 2.75
C GLU A 19 -10.52 -2.58 3.19
N PRO A 20 -10.20 -2.60 4.49
CA PRO A 20 -8.86 -2.25 5.00
C PRO A 20 -7.76 -3.13 4.43
N LEU A 21 -8.03 -4.41 4.17
CA LEU A 21 -7.04 -5.32 3.59
C LEU A 21 -6.54 -4.82 2.24
N TYR A 22 -7.45 -4.42 1.34
CA TYR A 22 -7.09 -4.00 -0.02
C TYR A 22 -6.60 -2.56 -0.07
N SER A 23 -7.24 -1.66 0.68
CA SER A 23 -6.88 -0.25 0.69
C SER A 23 -5.49 -0.02 1.32
N ILE A 24 -5.19 -0.67 2.44
CA ILE A 24 -3.86 -0.57 3.07
C ILE A 24 -2.81 -1.23 2.19
N ALA A 25 -3.06 -2.44 1.66
CA ALA A 25 -2.12 -3.12 0.76
C ALA A 25 -1.80 -2.29 -0.50
N THR A 26 -2.78 -1.54 -1.01
CA THR A 26 -2.58 -0.63 -2.14
C THR A 26 -1.71 0.57 -1.75
N LEU A 27 -2.00 1.22 -0.62
CA LEU A 27 -1.20 2.35 -0.13
C LEU A 27 0.25 1.99 0.15
N VAL A 28 0.49 0.85 0.78
CA VAL A 28 1.85 0.40 1.14
C VAL A 28 2.61 -0.20 -0.05
N ASP A 29 1.99 -0.38 -1.22
CA ASP A 29 2.73 -0.74 -2.42
C ASP A 29 3.39 0.52 -3.01
N PRO A 30 4.73 0.63 -2.99
CA PRO A 30 5.46 1.82 -3.47
C PRO A 30 5.23 2.10 -4.95
N ARG A 31 4.70 1.13 -5.71
CA ARG A 31 4.35 1.31 -7.12
C ARG A 31 3.02 2.05 -7.29
N TYR A 32 2.15 1.99 -6.29
CA TYR A 32 0.76 2.43 -6.38
C TYR A 32 0.48 3.64 -5.48
N LYS A 33 0.78 3.53 -4.18
CA LYS A 33 0.49 4.56 -3.18
C LYS A 33 -0.98 4.98 -3.22
N ASP A 34 -1.24 6.28 -3.27
CA ASP A 34 -2.56 6.91 -3.30
C ASP A 34 -3.21 6.96 -4.71
N ARG A 35 -2.45 6.63 -5.75
CA ARG A 35 -2.86 6.89 -7.15
C ARG A 35 -4.01 6.02 -7.66
N PHE A 36 -4.29 4.92 -6.99
CA PHE A 36 -5.37 3.98 -7.35
C PHE A 36 -6.65 4.18 -6.55
N PHE A 37 -6.72 5.25 -5.76
CA PHE A 37 -7.97 5.64 -5.11
C PHE A 37 -8.77 6.56 -6.02
N THR A 38 -10.03 6.21 -6.22
CA THR A 38 -10.99 7.01 -6.98
C THR A 38 -11.75 7.98 -6.08
N LYS A 39 -12.04 7.59 -4.84
CA LYS A 39 -12.75 8.45 -3.86
C LYS A 39 -11.77 9.03 -2.84
N SER A 40 -11.71 10.36 -2.74
CA SER A 40 -10.85 11.05 -1.77
C SER A 40 -11.18 10.71 -0.32
N ASP A 41 -12.46 10.46 -0.01
CA ASP A 41 -12.88 10.03 1.33
C ASP A 41 -12.33 8.64 1.69
N ASN A 42 -12.28 7.73 0.71
CA ASN A 42 -11.72 6.39 0.90
C ASN A 42 -10.21 6.46 1.05
N LEU A 43 -9.52 7.31 0.29
CA LEU A 43 -8.09 7.56 0.46
C LEU A 43 -7.79 8.09 1.87
N ARG A 44 -8.57 9.05 2.37
CA ARG A 44 -8.41 9.56 3.74
C ARG A 44 -8.61 8.43 4.76
N LEU A 45 -9.70 7.68 4.65
CA LEU A 45 -9.99 6.56 5.55
C LEU A 45 -8.88 5.50 5.53
N ALA A 46 -8.39 5.15 4.35
CA ALA A 46 -7.29 4.19 4.17
C ALA A 46 -5.99 4.71 4.79
N THR A 47 -5.71 6.01 4.64
CA THR A 47 -4.53 6.66 5.26
C THR A 47 -4.64 6.64 6.78
N ASP A 48 -5.81 6.97 7.34
CA ASP A 48 -6.06 6.92 8.78
C ASP A 48 -5.89 5.48 9.32
N ASN A 49 -6.43 4.49 8.62
CA ASN A 49 -6.27 3.08 8.97
C ASN A 49 -4.79 2.63 8.91
N LEU A 50 -4.05 3.08 7.90
CA LEU A 50 -2.61 2.81 7.79
C LEU A 50 -1.83 3.42 8.97
N ILE A 51 -2.11 4.67 9.32
CA ILE A 51 -1.48 5.34 10.48
C ILE A 51 -1.78 4.56 11.76
N LEU A 52 -3.01 4.09 11.95
CA LEU A 52 -3.38 3.27 13.10
C LEU A 52 -2.59 1.94 13.15
N GLU A 53 -2.38 1.27 12.02
CA GLU A 53 -1.57 0.06 11.96
C GLU A 53 -0.10 0.32 12.28
N VAL A 54 0.48 1.41 11.78
CA VAL A 54 1.85 1.82 12.09
C VAL A 54 1.99 2.13 13.59
N ALA A 55 1.04 2.86 14.16
CA ALA A 55 1.03 3.17 15.59
C ALA A 55 0.83 1.93 16.49
N LYS A 56 0.18 0.87 15.99
CA LYS A 56 0.12 -0.43 16.69
C LYS A 56 1.49 -1.08 16.75
N ILE A 57 2.26 -1.08 15.66
CA ILE A 57 3.63 -1.60 15.62
C ILE A 57 4.54 -0.80 16.55
N GLU A 58 4.46 0.54 16.55
CA GLU A 58 5.28 1.39 17.43
C GLU A 58 5.01 1.13 18.92
N ARG A 59 3.74 0.94 19.29
CA ARG A 59 3.37 0.59 20.68
C ARG A 59 3.86 -0.80 21.06
N ALA A 60 3.69 -1.79 20.18
CA ALA A 60 4.18 -3.15 20.42
C ALA A 60 5.72 -3.22 20.50
N ALA A 61 6.45 -2.37 19.79
CA ALA A 61 7.91 -2.28 19.91
C ALA A 61 8.37 -1.61 21.22
N SER A 62 7.51 -0.80 21.83
CA SER A 62 7.75 -0.19 23.15
C SER A 62 7.48 -1.17 24.30
N GLU A 63 6.74 -2.25 24.02
CA GLU A 63 6.42 -3.35 24.91
C GLU A 63 7.08 -4.63 24.35
N GLU A 64 8.40 -4.82 24.55
CA GLU A 64 9.19 -5.93 23.95
C GLU A 64 8.44 -7.28 23.82
N PRO A 65 8.51 -7.93 22.64
CA PRO A 65 8.99 -9.32 22.65
C PRO A 65 9.89 -9.73 21.46
N GLU A 66 10.50 -10.91 21.66
CA GLU A 66 11.57 -11.60 20.92
C GLU A 66 11.48 -11.75 19.40
N ALA A 67 12.68 -11.63 18.79
CA ALA A 67 13.26 -12.24 17.59
C ALA A 67 12.36 -13.05 16.62
N ALA A 68 12.34 -12.63 15.36
CA ALA A 68 11.83 -13.40 14.22
C ALA A 68 12.97 -13.93 13.31
N GLU A 69 12.91 -15.23 13.01
CA GLU A 69 13.78 -15.99 12.09
C GLU A 69 13.45 -15.75 10.61
N PRO A 70 14.40 -15.92 9.65
CA PRO A 70 14.18 -15.60 8.25
C PRO A 70 13.67 -16.82 7.43
N MET A 71 12.66 -16.61 6.58
CA MET A 71 12.25 -17.58 5.54
C MET A 71 12.70 -17.16 4.14
N ARG A 72 12.98 -18.19 3.34
CA ARG A 72 13.75 -18.22 2.08
C ARG A 72 12.87 -17.96 0.86
N ASN A 73 13.32 -17.06 -0.03
CA ASN A 73 12.65 -16.67 -1.27
C ASN A 73 12.78 -17.72 -2.40
N THR A 74 11.73 -17.88 -3.21
CA THR A 74 11.79 -18.51 -4.55
C THR A 74 11.32 -17.53 -5.63
N PRO A 75 11.97 -17.45 -6.81
CA PRO A 75 11.58 -16.50 -7.86
C PRO A 75 10.42 -17.04 -8.70
N ARG A 76 9.43 -16.19 -9.00
CA ARG A 76 8.37 -16.45 -9.99
C ARG A 76 8.51 -15.48 -11.16
N GLN A 77 8.61 -16.02 -12.38
CA GLN A 77 8.75 -15.25 -13.62
C GLN A 77 7.42 -14.61 -14.05
N GLU A 78 7.54 -13.41 -14.63
CA GLU A 78 6.44 -12.54 -15.05
C GLU A 78 5.82 -12.94 -16.40
N ALA A 79 4.49 -12.81 -16.49
CA ALA A 79 3.78 -12.68 -17.75
C ALA A 79 3.15 -11.28 -17.79
N SER A 80 3.53 -10.46 -18.76
CA SER A 80 2.93 -9.14 -18.98
C SER A 80 1.55 -9.29 -19.63
N SER A 81 0.49 -8.87 -18.94
CA SER A 81 -0.89 -8.88 -19.44
C SER A 81 -1.38 -7.46 -19.78
N SER A 82 -2.44 -7.37 -20.60
CA SER A 82 -3.04 -6.10 -21.05
C SER A 82 -3.67 -5.25 -19.94
N LEU A 83 -3.74 -5.76 -18.70
CA LEU A 83 -4.20 -4.99 -17.53
C LEU A 83 -3.14 -4.00 -17.05
N GLY A 84 -1.86 -4.29 -17.28
CA GLY A 84 -0.78 -3.42 -16.85
C GLY A 84 -0.86 -2.02 -17.45
N SER A 85 -1.19 -1.91 -18.75
CA SER A 85 -1.29 -0.61 -19.42
C SER A 85 -2.43 0.26 -18.90
N VAL A 86 -3.54 -0.35 -18.47
CA VAL A 86 -4.66 0.38 -17.85
C VAL A 86 -4.25 0.93 -16.49
N LEU A 87 -3.43 0.17 -15.74
CA LEU A 87 -2.88 0.63 -14.46
C LEU A 87 -1.86 1.78 -14.67
N ASP A 88 -1.09 1.76 -15.75
CA ASP A 88 -0.14 2.85 -16.06
C ASP A 88 -0.86 4.17 -16.36
N GLU A 89 -1.98 4.14 -17.06
CA GLU A 89 -2.80 5.33 -17.37
C GLU A 89 -3.34 6.00 -16.10
N ILE A 90 -3.86 5.21 -15.15
CA ILE A 90 -4.36 5.70 -13.85
C ILE A 90 -3.24 6.36 -13.02
N LEU A 91 -2.01 5.84 -13.10
CA LEU A 91 -0.84 6.38 -12.38
C LEU A 91 -0.42 7.77 -12.85
N GLU A 92 -0.68 8.12 -14.12
CA GLU A 92 -0.33 9.42 -14.68
C GLU A 92 -1.34 10.51 -14.28
N GLU A 93 -2.59 10.15 -14.02
CA GLU A 93 -3.70 11.11 -13.81
C GLU A 93 -3.85 11.62 -12.37
N ASN A 94 -3.47 10.84 -11.34
CA ASN A 94 -3.79 11.15 -9.94
C ASN A 94 -2.60 11.65 -9.10
N GLN A 95 -2.24 12.94 -9.20
CA GLN A 95 -1.29 13.59 -8.28
C GLN A 95 -2.04 14.44 -7.25
N LEU A 96 -2.07 14.01 -5.98
CA LEU A 96 -2.67 14.78 -4.88
C LEU A 96 -1.64 15.03 -3.77
N GLU A 97 -1.66 16.24 -3.21
CA GLU A 97 -0.87 16.61 -2.03
C GLU A 97 -1.80 16.82 -0.82
N ALA A 98 -1.39 16.34 0.36
CA ALA A 98 -2.05 16.69 1.63
C ALA A 98 -1.06 16.74 2.80
N ARG A 99 -1.41 17.53 3.84
CA ARG A 99 -0.62 17.82 5.05
C ARG A 99 -1.51 17.87 6.30
N SER A 100 -1.07 17.31 7.43
CA SER A 100 -1.62 17.56 8.78
C SER A 100 -0.59 17.26 9.91
N VAL A 101 -0.94 17.59 11.17
CA VAL A 101 -0.09 17.58 12.39
C VAL A 101 0.29 16.16 12.82
N SER A 102 1.57 15.93 13.16
CA SER A 102 2.22 14.62 12.96
C SER A 102 2.69 13.90 14.23
N THR A 103 2.22 12.68 14.46
CA THR A 103 2.88 11.68 15.33
C THR A 103 4.01 10.97 14.56
N SER A 104 4.83 10.14 15.23
CA SER A 104 5.89 9.34 14.55
C SER A 104 5.31 8.50 13.39
N ALA A 105 4.18 7.84 13.63
CA ALA A 105 3.45 7.07 12.62
C ALA A 105 2.99 7.95 11.45
N ASP A 106 2.39 9.12 11.73
CA ASP A 106 1.98 10.07 10.70
C ASP A 106 3.18 10.54 9.86
N VAL A 107 4.32 10.86 10.49
CA VAL A 107 5.52 11.33 9.79
C VAL A 107 5.99 10.27 8.79
N GLN A 108 6.07 9.00 9.20
CA GLN A 108 6.50 7.92 8.31
C GLN A 108 5.55 7.77 7.12
N VAL A 109 4.24 7.73 7.37
CA VAL A 109 3.22 7.56 6.32
C VAL A 109 3.24 8.73 5.34
N GLN A 110 3.17 9.98 5.84
CA GLN A 110 3.12 11.17 4.99
C GLN A 110 4.42 11.35 4.20
N THR A 111 5.58 11.09 4.81
CA THR A 111 6.87 11.15 4.11
C THR A 111 6.90 10.15 2.96
N TYR A 112 6.54 8.89 3.22
CA TYR A 112 6.49 7.86 2.19
C TYR A 112 5.50 8.17 1.06
N LEU A 113 4.28 8.64 1.39
CA LEU A 113 3.27 8.99 0.38
C LEU A 113 3.70 10.18 -0.47
N SER A 114 4.45 11.12 0.08
CA SER A 114 5.01 12.28 -0.66
C SER A 114 6.12 11.91 -1.65
N GLU A 115 6.74 10.73 -1.50
CA GLU A 115 7.81 10.30 -2.41
C GLU A 115 7.26 9.84 -3.76
N GLN A 116 8.10 9.84 -4.79
CA GLN A 116 7.73 9.33 -6.09
C GLN A 116 7.38 7.82 -6.03
N THR A 117 6.50 7.37 -6.91
CA THR A 117 6.20 5.94 -7.05
C THR A 117 7.39 5.18 -7.63
N SER A 118 7.55 3.94 -7.20
CA SER A 118 8.53 3.03 -7.77
C SER A 118 8.06 2.53 -9.15
N PRO A 119 8.98 2.14 -10.05
CA PRO A 119 8.61 1.57 -11.34
C PRO A 119 7.71 0.35 -11.17
N ARG A 120 6.68 0.20 -12.01
CA ARG A 120 5.70 -0.91 -11.89
C ARG A 120 6.33 -2.31 -11.88
N LYS A 121 7.44 -2.49 -12.61
CA LYS A 121 8.20 -3.76 -12.70
C LYS A 121 9.15 -4.00 -11.52
N SER A 122 9.22 -3.07 -10.57
CA SER A 122 10.03 -3.25 -9.36
C SER A 122 9.35 -4.21 -8.38
N ASN A 123 10.15 -4.81 -7.49
CA ASN A 123 9.64 -5.63 -6.41
C ASN A 123 9.37 -4.76 -5.17
N PRO A 124 8.11 -4.67 -4.70
CA PRO A 124 7.77 -3.81 -3.56
C PRO A 124 8.42 -4.28 -2.24
N LEU A 125 8.68 -5.58 -2.07
CA LEU A 125 9.36 -6.10 -0.88
C LEU A 125 10.84 -5.72 -0.83
N HIS A 126 11.49 -5.55 -2.00
CA HIS A 126 12.86 -5.02 -2.04
C HIS A 126 12.89 -3.56 -1.63
N TYR A 127 11.94 -2.74 -2.11
CA TYR A 127 11.83 -1.35 -1.68
C TYR A 127 11.72 -1.23 -0.15
N TRP A 128 10.85 -2.04 0.47
CA TRP A 128 10.67 -2.00 1.92
C TRP A 128 11.88 -2.50 2.69
N LYS A 129 12.59 -3.51 2.17
CA LYS A 129 13.87 -3.95 2.74
C LYS A 129 14.92 -2.82 2.71
N ASP A 130 15.05 -2.12 1.60
CA ASP A 130 16.05 -1.07 1.41
C ASP A 130 15.72 0.20 2.22
N ASN A 131 14.43 0.46 2.48
CA ASN A 131 13.95 1.65 3.19
C ASN A 131 13.55 1.36 4.66
N ALA A 132 13.74 0.15 5.17
CA ALA A 132 13.33 -0.24 6.53
C ALA A 132 13.97 0.64 7.62
N SER A 133 15.19 1.13 7.42
CA SER A 133 15.82 2.03 8.39
C SER A 133 15.20 3.44 8.41
N ARG A 134 14.58 3.86 7.31
CA ARG A 134 13.90 5.17 7.17
C ARG A 134 12.47 5.10 7.69
N PHE A 135 11.83 3.95 7.48
CA PHE A 135 10.42 3.71 7.77
C PHE A 135 10.24 2.40 8.55
N PRO A 136 10.81 2.25 9.75
CA PRO A 136 10.86 0.95 10.44
C PRO A 136 9.48 0.35 10.70
N SER A 137 8.56 1.15 11.23
CA SER A 137 7.22 0.70 11.60
C SER A 137 6.35 0.49 10.37
N LEU A 138 6.45 1.40 9.39
CA LEU A 138 5.71 1.30 8.14
C LEU A 138 6.20 0.15 7.27
N ALA A 139 7.50 -0.16 7.23
CA ALA A 139 8.04 -1.31 6.52
C ALA A 139 7.56 -2.64 7.12
N ALA A 140 7.41 -2.72 8.45
CA ALA A 140 6.83 -3.88 9.12
C ALA A 140 5.35 -4.07 8.73
N VAL A 141 4.55 -3.00 8.75
CA VAL A 141 3.15 -3.02 8.26
C VAL A 141 3.11 -3.45 6.80
N ALA A 142 3.92 -2.83 5.94
CA ALA A 142 3.92 -3.10 4.52
C ALA A 142 4.27 -4.55 4.20
N THR A 143 5.28 -5.11 4.86
CA THR A 143 5.66 -6.52 4.70
C THR A 143 4.48 -7.45 5.06
N ARG A 144 3.74 -7.14 6.14
CA ARG A 144 2.56 -7.93 6.54
C ARG A 144 1.44 -7.90 5.50
N PHE A 145 1.14 -6.73 4.93
CA PHE A 145 0.05 -6.58 3.95
C PHE A 145 0.42 -7.08 2.54
N LEU A 146 1.71 -7.06 2.17
CA LEU A 146 2.17 -7.45 0.84
C LEU A 146 2.51 -8.95 0.71
N CYS A 147 2.88 -9.62 1.80
CA CYS A 147 3.26 -11.04 1.77
C CYS A 147 2.07 -12.02 1.89
N GLY A 148 0.85 -11.51 2.13
CA GLY A 148 -0.32 -12.33 2.49
C GLY A 148 -0.23 -12.80 3.95
N GLN A 149 -1.37 -12.79 4.65
CA GLN A 149 -1.47 -13.35 6.00
C GLN A 149 -1.56 -14.88 5.99
#